data_AF-A0A957E844-F1
#
_entry.id   AF-A0A957E844-F1
#
_cell.length_a   1.000
_cell.length_b   1.000
_cell.length_c   1.000
_cell.angle_alpha   90.00
_cell.angle_beta   90.00
_cell.angle_gamma   90.00
#
_symmetry.space_group_name_H-M   'P 1'
#
loop_
_entity.id
_entity.type
_entity.pdbx_description
1 polymer ?
#
loop_
_entity_poly.entity_id
_entity_poly.type
_entity_poly.pdbx_seq_one_letter_code
_entity_poly.pdbx_strand_id
1 'polypeptide(L)' 'MKDALSKFWAAWKKFGHFVGDLVARIVLTVFYFTIFLPFGLIITFFSDQLDMKDLTPSWLKRTTKDLTLDDARRLW' A
#
# COMPACT_ATOMS: atom_id res chain seq x y z
N MET A 1 20.13 -45.64 6.59
CA MET A 1 18.70 -45.38 6.27
C MET A 1 18.20 -44.04 6.82
N LYS A 2 18.50 -43.67 8.08
CA LYS A 2 18.09 -42.37 8.67
C LYS A 2 18.62 -41.15 7.89
N ASP A 3 19.83 -41.25 7.33
CA ASP A 3 20.45 -40.14 6.60
C ASP A 3 19.83 -39.89 5.22
N ALA A 4 19.34 -40.93 4.56
CA ALA A 4 18.63 -40.77 3.28
C ALA A 4 17.28 -40.08 3.48
N LEU A 5 16.57 -40.44 4.55
CA LEU A 5 15.29 -39.84 4.92
C LEU A 5 15.45 -38.37 5.31
N SER A 6 16.49 -38.05 6.10
CA SER A 6 16.76 -36.66 6.51
C SER A 6 17.18 -35.77 5.33
N LYS A 7 17.94 -36.31 4.38
CA LYS A 7 18.37 -35.60 3.17
C LYS A 7 17.21 -35.36 2.22
N PHE A 8 16.33 -36.34 2.04
CA PHE A 8 15.09 -36.17 1.28
C PHE A 8 14.16 -35.13 1.93
N TRP A 9 14.00 -35.19 3.25
CA TRP A 9 13.21 -34.21 4.00
C TRP A 9 13.78 -32.78 3.90
N ALA A 10 15.11 -32.64 3.93
CA ALA A 10 15.77 -31.35 3.72
C ALA A 10 15.54 -30.80 2.31
N ALA A 11 15.64 -31.65 1.29
CA ALA A 11 15.36 -31.27 -0.10
C ALA A 11 13.88 -30.90 -0.30
N TRP A 12 12.96 -31.65 0.29
CA TRP A 12 11.52 -31.38 0.23
C TRP A 12 11.17 -30.01 0.84
N LYS A 13 11.73 -29.69 2.01
CA LYS A 13 11.55 -28.36 2.63
C LYS A 13 12.10 -27.24 1.75
N LYS A 14 13.27 -27.44 1.14
CA LYS A 14 13.88 -26.45 0.24
C LYS A 14 13.03 -26.23 -1.01
N PHE A 15 12.45 -27.30 -1.56
CA PHE A 15 11.51 -27.23 -2.67
C PHE A 15 10.24 -26.46 -2.29
N GLY A 16 9.64 -26.79 -1.14
CA GLY A 16 8.46 -26.08 -0.63
C GLY A 16 8.71 -24.58 -0.42
N HIS A 17 9.88 -24.20 0.08
CA HIS A 17 10.25 -22.79 0.23
C HIS A 17 10.41 -22.09 -1.12
N PHE A 18 10.99 -22.75 -2.12
CA PHE A 18 11.15 -22.19 -3.46
C PHE A 18 9.79 -21.98 -4.16
N VAL A 19 8.91 -22.98 -4.11
CA VAL A 19 7.56 -22.89 -4.66
C VAL A 19 6.74 -21.85 -3.90
N GLY A 20 6.86 -21.81 -2.58
CA GLY A 20 6.18 -20.84 -1.73
C GLY A 20 6.57 -19.41 -2.07
N ASP A 21 7.86 -19.12 -2.25
CA ASP A 21 8.34 -17.78 -2.65
C ASP A 21 7.82 -17.37 -4.03
N LEU A 22 7.85 -18.30 -5.00
CA LEU A 22 7.35 -18.05 -6.35
C LEU A 22 5.83 -17.78 -6.35
N VAL A 23 5.06 -18.63 -5.66
CA VAL A 23 3.60 -18.48 -5.54
C VAL A 23 3.27 -17.19 -4.78
N ALA A 24 3.96 -16.91 -3.67
CA ALA A 24 3.76 -15.69 -2.91
C ALA A 24 3.99 -14.46 -3.78
N ARG A 25 5.11 -14.40 -4.53
CA ARG A 25 5.39 -13.28 -5.44
C ARG A 25 4.33 -13.14 -6.54
N ILE A 26 3.90 -14.24 -7.15
CA ILE A 26 2.87 -14.21 -8.21
C ILE A 26 1.54 -13.71 -7.62
N VAL A 27 1.07 -14.31 -6.53
CA VAL A 27 -0.20 -13.93 -5.89
C VAL A 27 -0.17 -12.48 -5.44
N LEU A 28 0.92 -12.03 -4.83
CA LEU A 28 1.07 -10.65 -4.40
C LEU A 28 1.07 -9.71 -5.61
N THR A 29 1.80 -10.04 -6.67
CA THR A 29 1.84 -9.23 -7.89
C THR A 29 0.44 -9.11 -8.49
N VAL A 30 -0.26 -10.22 -8.68
CA VAL A 30 -1.62 -10.23 -9.22
C VAL A 30 -2.54 -9.40 -8.33
N PHE A 31 -2.54 -9.62 -7.02
CA PHE A 31 -3.38 -8.89 -6.07
C PHE A 31 -3.14 -7.37 -6.10
N TYR A 32 -1.88 -6.94 -6.10
CA TYR A 32 -1.57 -5.51 -6.15
C TYR A 32 -1.97 -4.89 -7.49
N PHE A 33 -1.76 -5.59 -8.60
CA PHE A 33 -2.13 -5.09 -9.93
C PHE A 33 -3.63 -5.12 -10.21
N THR A 34 -4.38 -6.07 -9.66
CA THR A 34 -5.83 -6.21 -9.93
C THR A 34 -6.70 -5.47 -8.93
N ILE A 35 -6.24 -5.24 -7.70
CA ILE A 35 -7.04 -4.58 -6.66
C ILE A 35 -6.46 -3.22 -6.32
N PHE A 36 -5.21 -3.16 -5.87
CA PHE A 36 -4.61 -1.90 -5.40
C PHE A 36 -4.40 -0.88 -6.50
N LEU A 37 -3.89 -1.30 -7.66
CA LEU A 37 -3.62 -0.42 -8.78
C LEU A 37 -4.90 0.25 -9.32
N PRO A 38 -5.98 -0.48 -9.68
CA PRO A 38 -7.20 0.19 -10.13
C PRO A 38 -7.83 1.04 -9.03
N PHE A 39 -7.79 0.63 -7.77
CA PHE A 39 -8.26 1.45 -6.66
C PHE A 39 -7.49 2.77 -6.54
N GLY A 40 -6.17 2.73 -6.61
CA GLY A 40 -5.31 3.91 -6.61
C GLY A 40 -5.59 4.80 -7.81
N LEU A 41 -5.66 4.22 -9.01
CA LEU A 41 -6.00 4.98 -10.23
C LEU A 41 -7.37 5.65 -10.13
N ILE A 42 -8.39 4.95 -9.64
CA ILE A 42 -9.72 5.52 -9.43
C ILE A 42 -9.62 6.73 -8.49
N ILE A 43 -8.98 6.59 -7.32
CA ILE A 43 -8.86 7.72 -6.39
C ILE A 43 -8.06 8.86 -7.03
N THR A 44 -6.94 8.60 -7.69
CA THR A 44 -6.12 9.64 -8.30
C THR A 44 -6.85 10.36 -9.45
N PHE A 45 -7.57 9.64 -10.29
CA PHE A 45 -8.30 10.26 -11.40
C PHE A 45 -9.55 11.00 -10.94
N PHE A 46 -10.30 10.45 -9.98
CA PHE A 46 -11.60 11.01 -9.55
C PHE A 46 -11.50 11.95 -8.34
N SER A 47 -10.46 11.87 -7.53
CA SER A 47 -10.25 12.71 -6.35
C SER A 47 -9.05 13.62 -6.59
N ASP A 48 -9.29 14.92 -6.75
CA ASP A 48 -8.22 15.91 -6.74
C ASP A 48 -7.91 16.34 -5.30
N GLN A 49 -7.28 15.45 -4.53
CA GLN A 49 -7.01 15.72 -3.11
C GLN A 49 -5.90 16.76 -2.90
N LEU A 50 -5.02 16.94 -3.88
CA LEU A 50 -3.90 17.86 -3.78
C LEU A 50 -4.10 19.14 -4.59
N ASP A 51 -5.31 19.36 -5.13
CA ASP A 51 -5.63 20.51 -5.98
C ASP A 51 -4.58 20.70 -7.10
N MET A 52 -4.11 19.57 -7.64
CA MET A 52 -2.99 19.52 -8.59
C MET A 52 -3.45 19.68 -10.03
N LYS A 53 -4.77 19.58 -10.29
CA LYS A 53 -5.32 19.76 -11.64
C LYS A 53 -5.44 21.23 -12.00
N ASP A 54 -5.59 22.12 -11.03
CA ASP A 54 -5.54 23.56 -11.25
C ASP A 54 -4.08 24.06 -11.21
N LEU A 55 -3.47 24.17 -12.40
CA LEU A 55 -2.11 24.67 -12.57
C LEU A 55 -2.02 26.20 -12.51
N THR A 56 -3.14 26.88 -12.27
CA THR A 56 -3.17 28.34 -12.21
C THR A 56 -2.60 28.79 -10.87
N PRO A 57 -1.47 29.52 -10.85
CA PRO A 57 -0.91 30.01 -9.60
C PRO A 57 -1.89 30.99 -8.96
N SER A 58 -2.55 30.55 -7.89
CA SER A 58 -3.54 31.32 -7.15
C SER A 58 -3.23 31.29 -5.66
N TRP A 59 -3.63 32.34 -4.95
CA TRP A 59 -3.56 32.34 -3.50
C TRP A 59 -4.65 31.43 -2.94
N LEU A 60 -4.26 30.24 -2.46
CA LEU A 60 -5.20 29.29 -1.86
C LEU A 60 -5.76 29.84 -0.55
N LYS A 61 -7.08 29.96 -0.44
CA LYS A 61 -7.72 30.33 0.82
C LYS A 61 -7.54 29.21 1.83
N ARG A 62 -6.75 29.48 2.87
CA ARG A 62 -6.57 28.56 3.99
C ARG A 62 -7.85 28.52 4.83
N THR A 63 -8.61 27.42 4.77
CA THR A 63 -9.67 27.13 5.74
C THR A 63 -9.03 26.56 7.01
N THR A 64 -8.79 27.41 8.00
CA THR A 64 -8.47 26.96 9.36
C THR A 64 -9.76 26.72 10.13
N LYS A 65 -9.76 25.71 11.00
CA LYS A 65 -10.89 25.41 11.88
C LYS A 65 -10.93 26.32 13.11
N ASP A 66 -9.77 26.92 13.46
CA ASP A 66 -9.58 27.77 14.63
C ASP A 66 -10.04 29.21 14.36
N LEU A 67 -11.34 29.36 14.13
CA LEU A 67 -11.95 30.66 13.86
C LEU A 67 -12.37 31.37 15.15
N THR A 68 -12.30 30.68 16.30
CA THR A 68 -12.76 31.19 17.59
C THR A 68 -11.69 31.09 18.69
N LEU A 69 -11.76 32.01 19.66
CA LEU A 69 -10.91 32.01 20.86
C LEU A 69 -11.06 30.73 21.69
N ASP A 70 -12.21 30.06 21.60
CA ASP A 70 -12.46 28.79 22.31
C ASP A 70 -11.72 27.60 21.69
N ASP A 71 -11.51 27.60 20.37
CA ASP A 71 -10.75 26.53 19.69
C ASP A 71 -9.26 26.59 20.07
N ALA A 72 -8.71 27.79 20.21
CA ALA A 72 -7.33 28.01 20.63
C ALA A 72 -7.04 27.50 22.06
N ARG A 73 -8.04 27.51 22.95
CA ARG A 73 -7.93 26.99 24.32
C ARG A 73 -7.89 25.46 24.41
N ARG A 74 -8.32 24.74 23.37
CA ARG A 74 -8.39 23.26 23.38
C ARG A 74 -7.09 22.59 22.92
N LEU A 75 -6.17 23.35 22.33
CA LEU A 75 -4.91 22.86 21.78
C LEU A 75 -3.75 22.84 22.80
N TRP A 76 -3.98 23.32 24.03
CA TRP A 76 -3.00 23.41 25.11
C TRP A 76 -3.48 22.71 26.37
#